data_AF-A0A7C5FSP4-F1
#
_entry.id   AF-A0A7C5FSP4-F1
#
_cell.length_a   1.000
_cell.length_b   1.000
_cell.length_c   1.000
_cell.angle_alpha   90.00
_cell.angle_beta   90.00
_cell.angle_gamma   90.00
#
_symmetry.space_group_name_H-M   'P 1'
#
loop_
_entity.id
_entity.type
_entity.pdbx_description
1 polymer ?
#
loop_
_entity_poly.entity_id
_entity_poly.type
_entity_poly.pdbx_seq_one_letter_code
_entity_poly.pdbx_strand_id
1 'polypeptide(L)'
;MGKRNKGFTLVEIMIVVLIIALLLAIAIPNFLRAREISRARNCQSNLRMIASAKEQWAMDYHKNSTDTPTPAELVNAYIKGDNGNLPPCPSAGTYTIGDLSTWPSCSIGTNGTADPGDDHIYLHTGG
;
A
#
# COMPACT_ATOMS: atom_id res chain seq x y z
N MET A 1 -0.51 58.38 -16.34
CA MET A 1 -1.57 57.60 -15.64
C MET A 1 -0.92 56.61 -14.67
N GLY A 2 -0.92 56.90 -13.36
CA GLY A 2 -0.38 55.97 -12.36
C GLY A 2 -1.40 54.88 -12.02
N LYS A 3 -1.03 53.60 -12.21
CA LYS A 3 -1.84 52.46 -11.77
C LYS A 3 -1.98 52.52 -10.24
N ARG A 4 -3.22 52.60 -9.75
CA ARG A 4 -3.53 52.42 -8.33
C ARG A 4 -3.26 50.97 -7.96
N ASN A 5 -2.11 50.71 -7.38
CA ASN A 5 -1.79 49.42 -6.79
C ASN A 5 -2.68 49.26 -5.55
N LYS A 6 -3.73 48.42 -5.64
CA LYS A 6 -4.49 47.98 -4.47
C LYS A 6 -3.60 47.02 -3.69
N GLY A 7 -3.07 47.46 -2.55
CA GLY A 7 -2.36 46.60 -1.62
C GLY A 7 -3.34 45.72 -0.85
N PHE A 8 -2.95 44.47 -0.58
CA PHE A 8 -3.65 43.60 0.36
C PHE A 8 -3.67 44.24 1.74
N THR A 9 -4.82 44.22 2.41
CA THR A 9 -4.89 44.67 3.80
C THR A 9 -4.33 43.59 4.74
N LEU A 10 -3.67 44.00 5.83
CA LEU A 10 -3.13 43.06 6.82
C LEU A 10 -4.24 42.19 7.43
N VAL A 11 -5.43 42.77 7.62
CA VAL A 11 -6.63 42.09 8.13
C VAL A 11 -7.09 40.97 7.19
N GLU A 12 -7.06 41.20 5.87
CA GLU A 12 -7.47 40.24 4.86
C GLU A 12 -6.56 39.01 4.82
N ILE A 13 -5.26 39.19 5.09
CA ILE A 13 -4.34 38.05 5.26
C ILE A 13 -4.60 37.32 6.59
N MET A 14 -4.90 38.03 7.68
CA MET A 14 -5.16 37.40 9.00
C MET A 14 -6.36 36.45 8.98
N ILE A 15 -7.48 36.86 8.39
CA ILE A 15 -8.67 36.00 8.35
C ILE A 15 -8.45 34.77 7.47
N VAL A 16 -7.69 34.92 6.39
CA VAL A 16 -7.38 33.81 5.47
C VAL A 16 -6.53 32.75 6.16
N VAL A 17 -5.48 33.14 6.89
CA VAL A 17 -4.64 32.16 7.61
C VAL A 17 -5.40 31.47 8.75
N LEU A 18 -6.32 32.17 9.41
CA LEU A 18 -7.19 31.58 10.44
C LEU A 18 -8.09 30.47 9.86
N ILE A 19 -8.72 30.72 8.72
CA ILE A 19 -9.58 29.73 8.07
C ILE A 19 -8.75 28.53 7.58
N ILE A 20 -7.58 28.78 6.96
CA ILE A 20 -6.69 27.71 6.50
C ILE A 20 -6.22 26.85 7.67
N ALA A 21 -5.86 27.44 8.81
CA ALA A 21 -5.44 26.70 10.01
C ALA A 21 -6.55 25.76 10.52
N LEU A 22 -7.81 26.22 10.55
CA LEU A 22 -8.95 25.41 10.96
C LEU A 22 -9.18 24.23 10.00
N LEU A 23 -9.10 24.46 8.69
CA LEU A 23 -9.24 23.39 7.70
C LEU A 23 -8.11 22.36 7.81
N LEU A 24 -6.86 22.80 7.97
CA LEU A 24 -5.70 21.91 8.11
C LEU A 24 -5.76 21.08 9.39
N ALA A 25 -6.26 21.62 10.50
CA ALA A 25 -6.41 20.90 11.76
C ALA A 25 -7.28 19.63 11.61
N ILE A 26 -8.30 19.67 10.75
CA ILE A 26 -9.16 18.51 10.45
C ILE A 26 -8.57 17.67 9.32
N ALA A 27 -8.01 18.30 8.29
CA ALA A 27 -7.54 17.62 7.09
C ALA A 27 -6.30 16.75 7.33
N ILE A 28 -5.30 17.23 8.08
CA ILE A 28 -4.03 16.52 8.31
C ILE A 28 -4.22 15.16 8.98
N PRO A 29 -4.89 15.03 10.15
CA PRO A 29 -5.02 13.74 10.81
C PRO A 29 -5.78 12.73 9.94
N ASN A 30 -6.81 13.19 9.22
CA ASN A 30 -7.56 12.33 8.31
C ASN A 30 -6.71 11.89 7.11
N PHE A 31 -5.91 12.80 6.53
CA PHE A 31 -5.02 12.48 5.42
C PHE A 31 -3.94 11.47 5.80
N LEU A 32 -3.35 11.60 6.99
CA LEU A 32 -2.36 10.66 7.50
C LEU A 32 -2.95 9.26 7.68
N ARG A 33 -4.15 9.15 8.28
CA ARG A 33 -4.87 7.88 8.39
C ARG A 33 -5.19 7.29 7.02
N ALA A 34 -5.74 8.07 6.10
CA ALA A 34 -6.09 7.61 4.76
C ALA A 34 -4.86 7.08 4.00
N ARG A 35 -3.71 7.75 4.14
CA ARG A 35 -2.46 7.30 3.54
C ARG A 35 -1.99 5.96 4.09
N GLU A 36 -2.10 5.75 5.41
CA GLU A 36 -1.73 4.47 6.02
C GLU A 36 -2.66 3.33 5.60
N ILE A 37 -3.96 3.59 5.54
CA ILE A 37 -4.95 2.65 5.01
C ILE A 37 -4.63 2.28 3.56
N SER A 38 -4.28 3.27 2.73
CA SER A 38 -3.92 3.04 1.33
C SER A 38 -2.68 2.15 1.21
N ARG A 39 -1.64 2.36 2.04
CA ARG A 39 -0.45 1.51 2.08
C ARG A 39 -0.78 0.07 2.46
N ALA A 40 -1.58 -0.13 3.51
CA ALA A 40 -2.00 -1.45 3.95
C ALA A 40 -2.81 -2.18 2.86
N ARG A 41 -3.76 -1.50 2.22
CA ARG A 41 -4.55 -2.05 1.11
C ARG A 41 -3.69 -2.42 -0.10
N ASN A 42 -2.73 -1.56 -0.46
CA ASN A 42 -1.81 -1.84 -1.55
C ASN A 42 -0.92 -3.07 -1.21
N CYS A 43 -0.47 -3.18 0.04
CA CYS A 43 0.29 -4.34 0.50
C CYS A 43 -0.53 -5.64 0.38
N GLN A 44 -1.78 -5.64 0.82
CA GLN A 44 -2.68 -6.79 0.70
C GLN A 44 -2.97 -7.12 -0.77
N SER A 45 -3.15 -6.12 -1.62
CA SER A 45 -3.34 -6.32 -3.06
C SER A 45 -2.12 -7.00 -3.69
N ASN A 46 -0.91 -6.57 -3.34
CA ASN A 46 0.32 -7.21 -3.81
C ASN A 46 0.40 -8.67 -3.35
N LEU A 47 0.05 -8.96 -2.10
CA LEU A 47 0.01 -10.33 -1.58
C LEU A 47 -0.96 -11.24 -2.37
N ARG A 48 -2.15 -10.73 -2.72
CA ARG A 48 -3.11 -11.45 -3.57
C ARG A 48 -2.58 -11.68 -4.98
N MET A 49 -1.88 -10.70 -5.55
CA MET A 49 -1.21 -10.86 -6.85
C MET A 49 -0.12 -11.95 -6.78
N ILE A 50 0.66 -11.98 -5.71
CA ILE A 50 1.68 -13.02 -5.49
C ILE A 50 1.04 -14.40 -5.32
N ALA A 51 -0.05 -14.52 -4.57
CA ALA A 51 -0.76 -15.78 -4.39
C ALA A 51 -1.27 -16.32 -5.74
N SER A 52 -1.95 -15.48 -6.52
CA SER A 52 -2.44 -15.86 -7.84
C SER A 52 -1.31 -16.22 -8.81
N ALA A 53 -0.19 -15.50 -8.75
CA ALA A 53 0.98 -15.81 -9.57
C ALA A 53 1.61 -17.15 -9.22
N LYS A 54 1.68 -17.48 -7.93
CA LYS A 54 2.16 -18.78 -7.46
C LYS A 54 1.26 -19.91 -7.97
N GLU A 55 -0.07 -19.75 -7.89
CA GLU A 55 -1.02 -20.72 -8.43
C GLU A 55 -0.86 -20.90 -9.95
N GLN A 56 -0.70 -19.80 -10.70
CA GLN A 56 -0.47 -19.86 -12.14
C GLN A 56 0.83 -20.59 -12.49
N TRP A 57 1.93 -20.27 -11.80
CA TRP A 57 3.20 -20.99 -11.94
C TRP A 57 3.04 -22.48 -11.65
N ALA A 58 2.27 -22.84 -10.64
CA ALA A 58 2.04 -24.25 -10.32
C ALA A 58 1.30 -25.01 -11.41
N MET A 59 0.30 -24.37 -12.01
CA MET A 59 -0.47 -24.95 -13.12
C MET A 59 0.41 -25.14 -14.35
N ASP A 60 1.21 -24.14 -14.71
CA ASP A 60 2.05 -24.19 -15.92
C ASP A 60 3.15 -25.25 -15.83
N TYR A 61 3.71 -25.46 -14.63
CA TYR A 61 4.83 -26.39 -14.41
C TYR A 61 4.44 -27.69 -13.68
N HIS A 62 3.14 -27.96 -13.51
CA HIS A 62 2.60 -29.15 -12.81
C HIS A 62 3.23 -29.37 -11.42
N LYS A 63 3.28 -28.30 -10.61
CA LYS A 63 3.89 -28.31 -9.28
C LYS A 63 2.94 -28.83 -8.21
N ASN A 64 3.52 -29.34 -7.14
CA ASN A 64 2.80 -29.88 -5.98
C ASN A 64 2.70 -28.83 -4.87
N SER A 65 1.84 -29.08 -3.88
CA SER A 65 1.56 -28.14 -2.78
C SER A 65 2.78 -27.74 -1.93
N THR A 66 3.84 -28.55 -1.93
CA THR A 66 5.09 -28.28 -1.20
C THR A 66 6.12 -27.51 -2.01
N ASP A 67 5.88 -27.30 -3.31
CA ASP A 67 6.79 -26.57 -4.17
C ASP A 67 6.69 -25.07 -3.90
N THR A 68 7.85 -24.42 -3.83
CA THR A 68 7.98 -22.99 -3.58
C THR A 68 8.64 -22.32 -4.78
N PRO A 69 7.96 -21.37 -5.45
CA PRO A 69 8.61 -20.59 -6.50
C PRO A 69 9.58 -19.57 -5.90
N THR A 70 10.67 -19.32 -6.61
CA THR A 70 11.54 -18.18 -6.34
C THR A 70 10.89 -16.87 -6.82
N PRO A 71 11.23 -15.71 -6.24
CA PRO A 71 10.76 -14.43 -6.73
C PRO A 71 10.97 -14.21 -8.23
N ALA A 72 12.12 -14.65 -8.76
CA ALA A 72 12.47 -14.47 -10.16
C ALA A 72 11.60 -15.31 -11.12
N GLU A 73 11.09 -16.46 -10.67
CA GLU A 73 10.17 -17.30 -11.46
C GLU A 73 8.77 -16.68 -11.57
N LEU A 74 8.37 -15.89 -10.57
CA LEU A 74 7.08 -15.20 -10.60
C LEU A 74 7.13 -13.85 -11.34
N VAL A 75 8.24 -13.13 -11.20
CA VAL A 75 8.43 -11.79 -11.75
C VAL A 75 8.64 -11.87 -13.26
N ASN A 76 8.05 -10.92 -14.00
CA ASN A 76 8.01 -10.82 -15.47
C ASN A 76 7.12 -11.85 -16.18
N ALA A 77 6.89 -13.03 -15.59
CA ALA A 77 5.96 -14.03 -16.13
C ALA A 77 4.53 -13.81 -15.64
N TYR A 78 4.33 -13.59 -14.33
CA TYR A 78 3.00 -13.56 -13.71
C TYR A 78 2.72 -12.28 -12.92
N ILE A 79 3.76 -11.65 -12.36
CA ILE A 79 3.64 -10.35 -11.68
C ILE A 79 4.60 -9.33 -12.26
N LYS A 80 4.20 -8.06 -12.17
CA LYS A 80 5.10 -6.93 -12.41
C LYS A 80 5.96 -6.72 -11.17
N GLY A 81 7.27 -6.80 -11.36
CA GLY A 81 8.29 -6.52 -10.34
C GLY A 81 9.47 -5.78 -10.96
N ASP A 82 10.54 -5.62 -10.20
CA ASP A 82 11.73 -4.87 -10.60
C ASP A 82 12.97 -5.77 -10.58
N ASN A 83 13.65 -5.95 -11.72
CA ASN A 83 14.88 -6.74 -11.85
C ASN A 83 14.79 -8.16 -11.25
N GLY A 84 13.65 -8.84 -11.40
CA GLY A 84 13.44 -10.19 -10.84
C GLY A 84 13.02 -10.20 -9.36
N ASN A 85 12.83 -9.03 -8.74
CA ASN A 85 12.33 -8.91 -7.37
C ASN A 85 10.84 -8.57 -7.36
N LEU A 86 10.16 -9.04 -6.30
CA LEU A 86 8.77 -8.68 -6.02
C LEU A 86 8.65 -7.15 -5.90
N PRO A 87 7.50 -6.56 -6.25
CA PRO A 87 7.28 -5.13 -6.05
C PRO A 87 7.50 -4.79 -4.57
N PRO A 88 8.11 -3.63 -4.26
CA PRO A 88 8.39 -3.26 -2.88
C PRO A 88 7.10 -3.04 -2.10
N CYS A 89 7.10 -3.42 -0.81
CA CYS A 89 5.97 -3.16 0.07
C CYS A 89 5.88 -1.65 0.37
N PRO A 90 4.70 -1.02 0.21
CA PRO A 90 4.50 0.41 0.52
C PRO A 90 4.73 0.78 1.99
N SER A 91 4.69 -0.21 2.89
CA SER A 91 4.97 -0.09 4.32
C SER A 91 6.41 -0.50 4.68
N ALA A 92 7.30 -0.61 3.68
CA ALA A 92 8.71 -0.99 3.83
C ALA A 92 8.96 -2.43 4.34
N GLY A 93 7.96 -3.32 4.22
CA GLY A 93 8.09 -4.73 4.54
C GLY A 93 8.68 -5.60 3.44
N THR A 94 8.93 -6.86 3.78
CA THR A 94 9.41 -7.90 2.86
C THR A 94 8.33 -8.95 2.65
N TYR A 95 8.09 -9.32 1.40
CA TYR A 95 7.15 -10.36 1.05
C TYR A 95 7.82 -11.75 1.12
N THR A 96 7.11 -12.71 1.73
CA THR A 96 7.48 -14.12 1.77
C THR A 96 6.44 -14.91 0.99
N ILE A 97 6.84 -15.64 -0.04
CA ILE A 97 5.90 -16.31 -0.96
C ILE A 97 5.29 -17.59 -0.35
N GLY A 98 6.12 -18.35 0.39
CA GLY A 98 5.78 -19.67 0.90
C GLY A 98 5.60 -20.72 -0.20
N ASP A 99 5.45 -21.97 0.20
CA ASP A 99 5.05 -23.04 -0.71
C ASP A 99 3.60 -22.85 -1.20
N LEU A 100 3.15 -23.65 -2.15
CA LEU A 100 1.79 -23.61 -2.67
C LEU A 100 0.69 -23.87 -1.64
N SER A 101 1.00 -24.55 -0.53
CA SER A 101 0.06 -24.84 0.55
C SER A 101 -0.13 -23.69 1.54
N THR A 102 0.78 -22.72 1.54
CA THR A 102 0.80 -21.60 2.48
C THR A 102 0.47 -20.29 1.78
N TRP A 103 -0.20 -19.36 2.45
CA TRP A 103 -0.45 -18.04 1.88
C TRP A 103 0.82 -17.18 1.94
N PRO A 104 1.09 -16.34 0.92
CA PRO A 104 2.19 -15.40 1.00
C PRO A 104 1.94 -14.36 2.09
N SER A 105 3.02 -13.90 2.73
CA SER A 105 2.99 -13.02 3.89
C SER A 105 3.88 -11.79 3.75
N CYS A 106 3.66 -10.80 4.61
CA CYS A 106 4.46 -9.56 4.68
C CYS A 106 4.94 -9.32 6.11
N SER A 107 6.20 -8.92 6.29
CA SER A 107 6.82 -8.76 7.62
C SER A 107 6.30 -7.59 8.46
N ILE A 108 5.61 -6.60 7.87
CA ILE A 108 5.23 -5.34 8.55
C ILE A 108 3.72 -5.06 8.44
N GLY A 109 2.93 -5.99 7.89
CA GLY A 109 1.47 -5.84 7.84
C GLY A 109 0.84 -6.53 9.05
N THR A 110 0.00 -5.82 9.82
CA THR A 110 -0.85 -6.44 10.86
C THR A 110 -1.92 -7.39 10.29
N ASN A 111 -1.95 -7.61 8.97
CA ASN A 111 -2.78 -8.60 8.25
C ASN A 111 -1.89 -9.36 7.25
N GLY A 112 -0.91 -10.08 7.78
CA GLY A 112 0.23 -10.62 7.06
C GLY A 112 -0.06 -11.82 6.14
N THR A 113 -1.26 -11.96 5.57
CA THR A 113 -1.62 -13.08 4.69
C THR A 113 -2.53 -12.64 3.56
N ALA A 114 -2.38 -13.28 2.38
CA ALA A 114 -3.30 -13.10 1.25
C ALA A 114 -4.64 -13.87 1.40
N ASP A 115 -4.94 -14.38 2.60
CA ASP A 115 -6.09 -15.25 2.86
C ASP A 115 -7.40 -14.61 2.35
N PRO A 116 -8.15 -15.29 1.47
CA PRO A 116 -9.48 -14.86 1.02
C PRO A 116 -10.47 -14.65 2.17
N GLY A 117 -10.27 -15.31 3.31
CA GLY A 117 -11.09 -15.18 4.52
C GLY A 117 -10.65 -14.09 5.49
N ASP A 118 -9.45 -13.52 5.31
CA ASP A 118 -8.94 -12.40 6.10
C ASP A 118 -9.25 -11.09 5.37
N ASP A 119 -10.54 -10.76 5.28
CA ASP A 119 -11.03 -9.46 4.79
C ASP A 119 -10.83 -8.35 5.81
N HIS A 120 -10.35 -8.71 6.99
CA HIS A 120 -10.07 -7.77 8.02
C HIS A 120 -8.88 -6.91 7.61
N ILE A 121 -9.20 -5.79 7.01
CA ILE A 121 -8.46 -4.55 7.26
C ILE A 121 -8.71 -4.25 8.73
N TYR A 122 -8.11 -5.03 9.64
CA TYR A 122 -7.95 -4.57 11.00
C TYR A 122 -6.99 -3.40 10.91
N LEU A 123 -7.59 -2.23 10.74
CA LEU A 123 -7.13 -1.03 11.38
C LEU A 123 -7.05 -1.39 12.85
N HIS A 124 -5.93 -1.99 13.26
CA HIS A 124 -5.43 -1.72 14.59
C HIS A 124 -5.14 -0.22 14.59
N THR A 125 -6.20 0.56 14.84
CA THR A 125 -6.11 1.79 15.60
C THR A 125 -5.18 1.47 16.75
N GLY A 126 -3.98 2.03 16.72
CA GLY A 126 -3.03 1.91 17.83
C GLY A 126 -3.71 2.23 19.16
N GLY A 127 -3.11 1.70 20.23
CA GLY A 127 -3.28 2.29 21.55
C GLY A 127 -2.88 3.76 21.56
#